data_AF-A0A7W8MAW8-F1
#
_entry.id   AF-A0A7W8MAW8-F1
#
_cell.length_a   1.000
_cell.length_b   1.000
_cell.length_c   1.000
_cell.angle_alpha   90.00
_cell.angle_beta   90.00
_cell.angle_gamma   90.00
#
_symmetry.space_group_name_H-M   'P 1'
#
loop_
_entity.id
_entity.type
_entity.pdbx_description
1 polymer ?
#
loop_
_entity_poly.entity_id
_entity_poly.type
_entity_poly.pdbx_seq_one_letter_code
_entity_poly.pdbx_strand_id
1 'polypeptide(L)'
;MNKTALLLTALMSVAMVSEAAAWSRNRTVTSNQGSSSMSATGTCAGGTCTRSAVRTGPRGNSMSANGSVTCDPSYQNCTRTKTYNGSNGGSATVTGSVSR
;
A
#
# COMPACT_ATOMS: atom_id res chain seq x y z
N MET A 1 -62.24 -5.69 7.45
CA MET A 1 -61.34 -4.62 7.92
C MET A 1 -60.40 -5.25 8.95
N ASN A 2 -59.20 -5.73 8.61
CA ASN A 2 -57.92 -4.97 8.60
C ASN A 2 -56.88 -6.00 9.13
N LYS A 3 -55.67 -6.24 8.63
CA LYS A 3 -54.73 -5.48 7.80
C LYS A 3 -53.76 -6.48 7.17
N THR A 4 -53.53 -6.34 5.87
CA THR A 4 -52.26 -6.67 5.24
C THR A 4 -51.14 -5.85 5.91
N ALA A 5 -50.06 -6.50 6.34
CA ALA A 5 -48.79 -5.83 6.65
C ALA A 5 -47.67 -6.86 6.45
N LEU A 6 -47.24 -7.02 5.19
CA LEU A 6 -45.97 -6.51 4.68
C LEU A 6 -44.75 -7.21 5.31
N LEU A 7 -44.30 -8.25 4.61
CA LEU A 7 -42.96 -8.83 4.70
C LEU A 7 -41.92 -7.72 4.47
N LEU A 8 -41.19 -7.34 5.51
CA LEU A 8 -39.98 -6.55 5.39
C LEU A 8 -38.79 -7.50 5.27
N THR A 9 -38.45 -7.89 4.04
CA THR A 9 -37.14 -8.47 3.73
C THR A 9 -36.10 -7.38 3.88
N ALA A 10 -35.42 -7.36 5.04
CA ALA A 10 -34.23 -6.55 5.25
C ALA A 10 -33.11 -7.08 4.34
N LEU A 11 -32.93 -6.45 3.17
CA LEU A 11 -31.70 -6.57 2.38
C LEU A 11 -30.58 -5.93 3.22
N MET A 12 -29.88 -6.75 4.00
CA MET A 12 -28.62 -6.35 4.63
C MET A 12 -27.61 -6.06 3.52
N SER A 13 -27.50 -4.80 3.13
CA SER A 13 -26.34 -4.28 2.42
C SER A 13 -25.15 -4.34 3.38
N VAL A 14 -24.34 -5.39 3.25
CA VAL A 14 -23.03 -5.47 3.91
C VAL A 14 -22.15 -4.42 3.23
N ALA A 15 -22.08 -3.23 3.82
CA ALA A 15 -21.03 -2.29 3.49
C ALA A 15 -19.72 -2.89 4.01
N MET A 16 -18.91 -3.47 3.12
CA MET A 16 -17.55 -3.87 3.45
C MET A 16 -16.80 -2.59 3.83
N VAL A 17 -16.65 -2.33 5.13
CA VAL A 17 -15.72 -1.31 5.60
C VAL A 17 -14.33 -1.81 5.24
N SER A 18 -13.70 -1.18 4.24
CA SER A 18 -12.28 -1.41 3.98
C SER A 18 -11.52 -0.76 5.13
N GLU A 19 -11.20 -1.55 6.16
CA GLU A 19 -10.31 -1.10 7.22
C GLU A 19 -9.00 -0.64 6.58
N ALA A 20 -8.62 0.62 6.86
CA ALA A 20 -7.34 1.14 6.44
C ALA A 20 -6.25 0.31 7.13
N ALA A 21 -5.72 -0.71 6.45
CA ALA A 21 -4.72 -1.60 7.00
C ALA A 21 -3.36 -0.89 6.99
N ALA A 22 -3.11 -0.12 8.06
CA ALA A 22 -1.85 0.57 8.27
C ALA A 22 -0.84 -0.36 8.96
N TRP A 23 0.40 -0.35 8.47
CA TRP A 23 1.47 -1.15 9.03
C TRP A 23 2.80 -0.41 8.99
N SER A 24 3.68 -0.76 9.91
CA SER A 24 5.08 -0.32 9.93
C SER A 24 6.01 -1.51 10.09
N ARG A 25 7.21 -1.39 9.53
CA ARG A 25 8.29 -2.37 9.67
C ARG A 25 9.62 -1.67 9.78
N ASN A 26 10.37 -2.03 10.81
CA ASN A 26 11.74 -1.56 11.01
C ASN A 26 12.64 -2.78 11.12
N ARG A 27 13.83 -2.69 10.52
CA ARG A 27 14.82 -3.76 10.57
C ARG A 27 16.21 -3.15 10.58
N THR A 28 17.08 -3.70 11.42
CA THR A 28 18.52 -3.42 11.40
C THR A 28 19.24 -4.74 11.20
N VAL A 29 20.27 -4.73 10.36
CA VAL A 29 21.14 -5.88 10.11
C VAL A 29 22.58 -5.41 10.26
N THR A 30 23.32 -6.06 11.14
CA THR A 30 24.74 -5.77 11.38
C THR A 30 25.59 -6.90 10.80
N SER A 31 26.66 -6.50 10.11
CA SER A 31 27.65 -7.40 9.53
C SER A 31 29.05 -6.84 9.81
N ASN A 32 30.09 -7.57 9.44
CA ASN A 32 31.47 -7.12 9.55
C ASN A 32 31.76 -5.84 8.72
N GLN A 33 30.91 -5.50 7.75
CA GLN A 33 31.00 -4.28 6.95
C GLN A 33 30.22 -3.10 7.54
N GLY A 34 29.66 -3.26 8.75
CA GLY A 34 28.85 -2.29 9.48
C GLY A 34 27.34 -2.59 9.46
N SER A 35 26.55 -1.63 9.95
CA SER A 35 25.10 -1.78 10.15
C SER A 35 24.27 -1.14 9.04
N SER A 36 23.30 -1.87 8.51
CA SER A 36 22.28 -1.32 7.60
C SER A 36 20.92 -1.30 8.29
N SER A 37 20.11 -0.29 8.01
CA SER A 37 18.75 -0.18 8.53
C SER A 37 17.73 -0.01 7.42
N MET A 38 16.50 -0.39 7.72
CA MET A 38 15.33 -0.20 6.88
C MET A 38 14.17 0.21 7.75
N SER A 39 13.45 1.26 7.34
CA SER A 39 12.12 1.58 7.82
C SER A 39 11.14 1.55 6.65
N ALA A 40 9.93 1.09 6.91
CA ALA A 40 8.85 1.14 5.94
C ALA A 40 7.51 1.30 6.64
N THR A 41 6.63 2.06 6.00
CA THR A 41 5.24 2.19 6.38
C THR A 41 4.37 1.96 5.16
N GLY A 42 3.15 1.48 5.37
CA GLY A 42 2.18 1.35 4.32
C GLY A 42 0.76 1.43 4.87
N THR A 43 -0.16 1.73 3.97
CA THR A 43 -1.59 1.73 4.27
C THR A 43 -2.35 1.27 3.03
N CYS A 44 -3.45 0.57 3.22
CA CYS A 44 -4.35 0.14 2.17
C CYS A 44 -5.78 0.54 2.52
N ALA A 45 -6.43 1.34 1.69
CA ALA A 45 -7.82 1.74 1.86
C ALA A 45 -8.49 1.91 0.50
N GLY A 46 -9.76 1.51 0.37
CA GLY A 46 -10.57 1.78 -0.84
C GLY A 46 -9.95 1.30 -2.15
N GLY A 47 -9.34 0.10 -2.18
CA GLY A 47 -8.70 -0.44 -3.39
C GLY A 47 -7.35 0.17 -3.75
N THR A 48 -6.82 1.08 -2.91
CA THR A 48 -5.49 1.69 -3.08
C THR A 48 -4.58 1.37 -1.91
N CYS A 49 -3.41 0.83 -2.20
CA CYS A 49 -2.34 0.59 -1.25
C CYS A 49 -1.16 1.52 -1.51
N THR A 50 -0.66 2.18 -0.49
CA THR A 50 0.58 2.96 -0.55
C THR A 50 1.63 2.40 0.37
N ARG A 51 2.90 2.60 0.00
CA ARG A 51 4.05 2.17 0.79
C ARG A 51 5.19 3.18 0.63
N SER A 52 5.75 3.61 1.74
CA SER A 52 7.02 4.35 1.80
C SER A 52 8.07 3.50 2.49
N ALA A 53 9.31 3.58 2.04
CA ALA A 53 10.44 2.95 2.71
C ALA A 53 11.72 3.74 2.54
N VAL A 54 12.56 3.71 3.57
CA VAL A 54 13.92 4.22 3.55
C VAL A 54 14.86 3.08 3.95
N ARG A 55 15.96 2.94 3.22
CA ARG A 55 17.05 2.03 3.55
C ARG A 55 18.33 2.82 3.68
N THR A 56 19.05 2.64 4.76
CA THR A 56 20.34 3.29 5.02
C THR A 56 21.41 2.22 5.12
N GLY A 57 22.46 2.36 4.31
CA GLY A 57 23.60 1.44 4.32
C GLY A 57 24.63 1.78 5.41
N PRO A 58 25.65 0.93 5.59
CA PRO A 58 26.67 1.12 6.64
C PRO A 58 27.51 2.37 6.51
N ARG A 59 27.58 2.93 5.30
CA ARG A 59 28.29 4.17 4.98
C ARG A 59 27.40 5.43 5.11
N GLY A 60 26.20 5.32 5.69
CA GLY A 60 25.26 6.42 5.88
C GLY A 60 24.43 6.81 4.64
N ASN A 61 24.79 6.32 3.46
CA ASN A 61 24.01 6.56 2.24
C ASN A 61 22.62 5.92 2.34
N SER A 62 21.60 6.70 1.99
CA SER A 62 20.20 6.28 2.07
C SER A 62 19.51 6.26 0.71
N MET A 63 18.61 5.30 0.52
CA MET A 63 17.72 5.23 -0.63
C MET A 63 16.29 5.17 -0.11
N SER A 64 15.41 6.01 -0.66
CA SER A 64 13.98 5.93 -0.38
C SER A 64 13.20 5.42 -1.57
N ALA A 65 12.04 4.83 -1.30
CA ALA A 65 11.10 4.44 -2.32
C ALA A 65 9.66 4.63 -1.83
N ASN A 66 8.88 5.31 -2.64
CA ASN A 66 7.45 5.54 -2.41
C ASN A 66 6.69 4.90 -3.55
N GLY A 67 5.61 4.19 -3.25
CA GLY A 67 4.78 3.61 -4.30
C GLY A 67 3.33 3.50 -3.89
N SER A 68 2.48 3.47 -4.92
CA SER A 68 1.06 3.22 -4.83
C SER A 68 0.67 2.10 -5.79
N VAL A 69 -0.34 1.34 -5.40
CA VAL A 69 -1.04 0.37 -6.24
C VAL A 69 -2.52 0.65 -6.08
N THR A 70 -3.22 0.82 -7.19
CA THR A 70 -4.68 0.99 -7.21
C THR A 70 -5.26 -0.08 -8.11
N CYS A 71 -6.22 -0.82 -7.58
CA CYS A 71 -6.93 -1.85 -8.31
C CYS A 71 -8.42 -1.52 -8.40
N ASP A 72 -8.99 -1.61 -9.59
CA ASP A 72 -10.43 -1.56 -9.77
C ASP A 72 -10.99 -2.99 -9.86
N PRO A 73 -11.76 -3.45 -8.85
CA PRO A 73 -12.34 -4.78 -8.87
C PRO A 73 -13.36 -4.96 -10.00
N SER A 74 -14.00 -3.89 -10.47
CA SER A 74 -15.01 -3.92 -11.53
C SER A 74 -14.41 -4.28 -12.88
N TYR A 75 -13.18 -3.83 -13.12
CA TYR A 75 -12.45 -4.03 -14.37
C TYR A 75 -11.29 -5.02 -14.24
N GLN A 76 -11.12 -5.65 -13.06
CA GLN A 76 -10.05 -6.60 -12.76
C GLN A 76 -8.66 -6.10 -13.20
N ASN A 77 -8.44 -4.79 -13.04
CA ASN A 77 -7.21 -4.13 -13.44
C ASN A 77 -6.51 -3.55 -12.21
N CYS A 78 -5.19 -3.49 -12.29
CA CYS A 78 -4.38 -2.87 -11.27
C CYS A 78 -3.31 -2.01 -11.94
N THR A 79 -3.10 -0.82 -11.40
CA THR A 79 -2.02 0.08 -11.80
C THR A 79 -1.10 0.30 -10.61
N ARG A 80 0.20 0.40 -10.87
CA ARG A 80 1.24 0.62 -9.88
C ARG A 80 2.13 1.76 -10.34
N THR A 81 2.45 2.65 -9.41
CA THR A 81 3.53 3.63 -9.56
C THR A 81 4.52 3.46 -8.42
N LYS A 82 5.81 3.52 -8.70
CA LYS A 82 6.86 3.52 -7.68
C LYS A 82 8.00 4.43 -8.06
N THR A 83 8.31 5.37 -7.19
CA THR A 83 9.43 6.30 -7.31
C THR A 83 10.53 5.88 -6.35
N TYR A 84 11.75 5.89 -6.85
CA TYR A 84 12.98 5.63 -6.12
C TYR A 84 13.79 6.92 -6.06
N ASN A 85 14.30 7.28 -4.89
CA ASN A 85 15.21 8.41 -4.73
C ASN A 85 16.53 7.90 -4.14
N GLY A 86 17.62 8.15 -4.86
CA GLY A 86 18.96 7.80 -4.43
C GLY A 86 19.59 8.89 -3.57
N SER A 87 20.58 8.50 -2.75
CA SER A 87 21.35 9.41 -1.90
C SER A 87 22.05 10.54 -2.67
N ASN A 88 22.34 10.31 -3.94
CA ASN A 88 23.09 11.24 -4.80
C ASN A 88 22.17 12.15 -5.64
N GLY A 89 20.89 12.30 -5.25
CA GLY A 89 19.93 13.19 -5.90
C GLY A 89 19.21 12.63 -7.13
N GLY A 90 19.59 11.44 -7.61
CA GLY A 90 18.91 10.76 -8.71
C GLY A 90 17.52 10.24 -8.32
N SER A 91 16.57 10.30 -9.25
CA SER A 91 15.23 9.75 -9.08
C SER A 91 14.81 8.91 -10.28
N ALA A 92 14.08 7.83 -10.04
CA ALA A 92 13.52 7.00 -11.09
C ALA A 92 12.08 6.60 -10.73
N THR A 93 11.15 6.85 -11.64
CA THR A 93 9.73 6.45 -11.49
C THR A 93 9.43 5.32 -12.44
N VAL A 94 8.83 4.27 -11.91
CA VAL A 94 8.39 3.09 -12.67
C VAL A 94 6.90 2.94 -12.50
N THR A 95 6.19 2.96 -13.63
CA THR A 95 4.77 2.67 -13.72
C THR A 95 4.55 1.31 -14.36
N GLY A 96 3.49 0.61 -13.97
CA GLY A 96 3.09 -0.62 -14.60
C GLY A 96 1.61 -0.90 -14.35
N SER A 97 1.02 -1.70 -15.21
CA SER A 97 -0.37 -2.13 -15.09
C SER A 97 -0.50 -3.61 -15.42
N VAL A 98 -1.53 -4.22 -14.87
CA VAL A 98 -1.97 -5.58 -15.20
C VAL A 98 -3.49 -5.57 -15.31
N SER A 99 -4.01 -6.33 -16.28
CA SER A 99 -5.44 -6.54 -16.49
C SER A 99 -5.67 -8.03 -16.80
N ARG A 100 -6.86 -8.53 -16.48
CA ARG A 100 -7.33 -9.87 -16.85
C ARG A 100 -8.46 -9.80 -17.86
#